data_AF-A0A100Y700-F1
#
_entry.id   AF-A0A100Y700-F1
#
_cell.length_a   1.000
_cell.length_b   1.000
_cell.length_c   1.000
_cell.angle_alpha   90.00
_cell.angle_beta   90.00
_cell.angle_gamma   90.00
#
_symmetry.space_group_name_H-M   'P 1'
#
loop_
_entity.id
_entity.type
_entity.pdbx_description
1 polymer ?
#
loop_
_entity_poly.entity_id
_entity_poly.type
_entity_poly.pdbx_seq_one_letter_code
_entity_poly.pdbx_strand_id
1 'polypeptide(L)'
;MSRNARINTLLLLVVVALAVLPLALGLGDHKEEPFTGADAQAEVAITENAPDYEPWFSPLYEPPSGEVESALFSLQAALGAGVLAYYFGLRRGRRQGEERAGAGGAAEPPAASGE
;
A
#
# COMPACT_ATOMS: atom_id res chain seq x y z
N MET A 1 -24.54 9.04 6.60
CA MET A 1 -23.08 8.81 6.61
C MET A 1 -22.36 10.03 7.14
N SER A 2 -21.40 9.86 8.05
CA SER A 2 -20.50 10.94 8.48
C SER A 2 -19.65 11.44 7.30
N ARG A 3 -19.18 12.69 7.34
CA ARG A 3 -18.32 13.28 6.29
C ARG A 3 -17.13 12.37 5.97
N ASN A 4 -16.50 11.82 7.01
CA ASN A 4 -15.34 10.93 6.88
C ASN A 4 -15.71 9.59 6.24
N ALA A 5 -16.88 9.03 6.56
CA ALA A 5 -17.34 7.80 5.91
C ALA A 5 -17.55 8.01 4.41
N ARG A 6 -18.11 9.16 4.00
CA ARG A 6 -18.27 9.50 2.57
C ARG A 6 -16.93 9.65 1.86
N ILE A 7 -15.97 10.35 2.49
CA ILE A 7 -14.63 10.52 1.94
C ILE A 7 -13.92 9.17 1.79
N ASN A 8 -13.95 8.30 2.79
CA ASN A 8 -13.32 6.99 2.72
C ASN A 8 -13.96 6.10 1.65
N THR A 9 -15.28 6.10 1.53
CA THR A 9 -15.98 5.39 0.45
C THR A 9 -15.57 5.93 -0.92
N LEU A 10 -15.49 7.26 -1.09
CA LEU A 10 -15.02 7.86 -2.34
C LEU A 10 -13.58 7.46 -2.67
N LEU A 11 -12.68 7.54 -1.69
CA LEU A 11 -11.27 7.12 -1.87
C LEU A 11 -11.17 5.65 -2.28
N LEU A 12 -11.96 4.77 -1.65
CA LEU A 12 -11.99 3.35 -2.03
C LEU A 12 -12.49 3.16 -3.47
N LEU A 13 -13.56 3.87 -3.87
CA LEU A 13 -14.07 3.81 -5.23
C LEU A 13 -13.03 4.32 -6.24
N VAL A 14 -12.28 5.37 -5.91
CA VAL A 14 -11.20 5.87 -6.77
C VAL A 14 -10.10 4.82 -6.93
N VAL A 15 -9.66 4.16 -5.84
CA VAL A 15 -8.66 3.08 -5.93
C VAL A 15 -9.15 1.93 -6.80
N VAL A 16 -10.39 1.49 -6.62
CA VAL A 16 -11.00 0.44 -7.46
C VAL A 16 -11.08 0.89 -8.92
N ALA A 17 -11.49 2.13 -9.18
CA ALA A 17 -11.55 2.68 -10.53
C ALA A 17 -10.17 2.71 -11.18
N LEU A 18 -9.12 3.13 -10.47
CA LEU A 18 -7.74 3.14 -10.98
C LEU A 18 -7.24 1.73 -11.33
N ALA A 19 -7.66 0.70 -10.60
CA ALA A 19 -7.28 -0.69 -10.89
C ALA A 19 -8.10 -1.30 -12.04
N VAL A 20 -9.40 -1.02 -12.11
CA VAL A 20 -10.33 -1.70 -13.04
C VAL A 20 -10.42 -0.98 -14.39
N LEU A 21 -10.40 0.36 -14.42
CA LEU A 21 -10.59 1.11 -15.67
C LEU A 21 -9.54 0.80 -16.74
N PRO A 22 -8.22 0.70 -16.42
CA PRO A 22 -7.23 0.33 -17.44
C PRO A 22 -7.53 -1.02 -18.08
N LEU A 23 -7.95 -2.01 -17.30
CA LEU A 23 -8.31 -3.35 -17.78
C LEU A 23 -9.61 -3.33 -18.60
N ALA A 24 -10.64 -2.61 -18.13
CA ALA A 24 -11.95 -2.57 -18.77
C ALA A 24 -11.96 -1.79 -20.10
N LEU A 25 -11.06 -0.82 -20.24
CA LEU A 25 -10.93 0.01 -21.44
C LEU A 25 -9.87 -0.52 -22.42
N GLY A 26 -9.24 -1.68 -22.12
CA GLY A 26 -8.20 -2.25 -22.97
C GLY A 26 -6.95 -1.38 -23.08
N LEU A 27 -6.64 -0.60 -22.03
CA LEU A 27 -5.41 0.21 -21.99
C LEU A 27 -4.22 -0.76 -21.90
N GLY A 28 -3.71 -1.12 -23.07
CA GLY A 28 -2.62 -2.09 -23.17
C GLY A 28 -2.84 -3.21 -24.19
N ASP A 29 -4.02 -3.36 -24.78
CA ASP A 29 -4.32 -4.47 -25.72
C ASP A 29 -3.42 -4.49 -26.97
N HIS A 30 -2.70 -3.41 -27.24
CA HIS A 30 -1.73 -3.27 -28.32
C HIS A 30 -0.29 -3.64 -27.92
N LYS A 31 -0.08 -4.11 -26.68
CA LYS A 31 1.21 -4.55 -26.14
C LYS A 31 1.11 -6.02 -25.73
N GLU A 32 2.14 -6.81 -26.02
CA GLU A 32 2.20 -8.22 -25.61
C GLU A 32 2.18 -8.36 -24.08
N GLU A 33 2.86 -7.46 -23.37
CA GLU A 33 2.81 -7.34 -21.92
C GLU A 33 2.51 -5.88 -21.52
N PRO A 34 1.24 -5.51 -21.31
CA PRO A 34 0.86 -4.11 -21.09
C PRO A 34 1.18 -3.56 -19.71
N PHE A 35 1.34 -4.44 -18.71
CA PHE A 35 1.56 -4.08 -17.31
C PHE A 35 2.85 -4.70 -16.77
N THR A 36 3.95 -4.56 -17.52
CA THR A 36 5.28 -4.99 -17.06
C THR A 36 5.80 -4.10 -15.94
N GLY A 37 6.68 -4.67 -15.12
CA GLY A 37 7.42 -3.92 -14.12
C GLY A 37 8.28 -2.82 -14.73
N ALA A 38 8.60 -1.80 -13.92
CA ALA A 38 9.46 -0.71 -14.36
C ALA A 38 10.88 -1.18 -14.75
N ASP A 39 11.35 -2.26 -14.12
CA ASP A 39 12.68 -2.82 -14.37
C ASP A 39 12.78 -3.45 -15.77
N ALA A 40 11.80 -4.26 -16.17
CA ALA A 40 11.72 -4.82 -17.52
C ALA A 40 11.69 -3.73 -18.61
N GLN A 41 10.99 -2.61 -18.35
CA GLN A 41 11.00 -1.48 -19.29
C GLN A 41 12.36 -0.78 -19.34
N ALA A 42 13.06 -0.70 -18.21
CA ALA A 42 14.40 -0.12 -18.15
C ALA A 42 15.42 -0.97 -18.91
N GLU A 43 15.37 -2.30 -18.78
CA GLU A 43 16.25 -3.22 -19.50
C GLU A 43 16.11 -3.08 -21.03
N VAL A 44 14.86 -3.02 -21.52
CA VAL A 44 14.57 -2.79 -22.94
C VAL A 44 15.16 -1.45 -23.39
N ALA A 45 14.90 -0.38 -22.64
CA ALA A 45 15.41 0.94 -22.98
C ALA A 45 16.95 1.00 -22.97
N ILE A 46 17.62 0.34 -22.04
CA ILE A 46 19.09 0.28 -21.99
C ILE A 46 19.62 -0.42 -23.23
N THR A 47 19.06 -1.58 -23.57
CA THR A 47 19.50 -2.39 -24.73
C THR A 47 19.28 -1.64 -26.05
N GLU A 48 18.20 -0.87 -26.17
CA GLU A 48 17.94 -0.02 -27.34
C GLU A 48 18.90 1.17 -27.46
N ASN A 49 19.25 1.81 -26.35
CA ASN A 49 20.10 3.01 -26.35
C ASN A 49 21.60 2.67 -26.40
N ALA A 50 22.01 1.53 -25.85
CA ALA A 50 23.39 1.11 -25.74
C ALA A 50 23.50 -0.42 -25.96
N PRO A 51 23.51 -0.88 -27.22
CA PRO A 51 23.49 -2.31 -27.54
C PRO A 51 24.76 -3.07 -27.09
N ASP A 52 25.88 -2.35 -26.91
CA ASP A 52 27.14 -2.92 -26.42
C ASP A 52 27.27 -2.86 -24.89
N TYR A 53 26.20 -2.49 -24.16
CA TYR A 53 26.22 -2.37 -22.71
C TYR A 53 26.30 -3.77 -22.04
N GLU A 54 27.27 -3.92 -21.15
CA GLU A 54 27.43 -5.12 -20.32
C GLU A 54 26.94 -4.86 -18.89
N PRO A 55 26.03 -5.69 -18.33
CA PRO A 55 25.58 -5.54 -16.95
C PRO A 55 26.74 -5.62 -15.95
N TRP A 56 26.88 -4.59 -15.10
CA TRP A 56 27.90 -4.54 -14.05
C TRP A 56 27.53 -5.36 -12.80
N PHE A 57 26.33 -5.94 -12.77
CA PHE A 57 25.81 -6.77 -11.70
C PHE A 57 24.87 -7.83 -12.27
N SER A 58 24.92 -9.05 -11.73
CA SER A 58 23.95 -10.11 -12.00
C SER A 58 23.22 -10.50 -10.71
N PRO A 59 21.90 -10.80 -10.78
CA PRO A 59 21.15 -11.24 -9.61
C PRO A 59 21.79 -12.49 -8.99
N LEU A 60 21.92 -12.51 -7.65
CA LEU A 60 22.37 -13.70 -6.93
C LEU A 60 21.36 -14.85 -6.98
N TYR A 61 20.10 -14.52 -7.23
CA TYR A 61 18.98 -15.44 -7.37
C TYR A 61 18.02 -14.90 -8.40
N GLU A 62 17.61 -15.75 -9.32
CA GLU A 62 16.61 -15.47 -10.33
C GLU A 62 15.45 -16.46 -10.15
N PRO A 63 14.20 -15.97 -9.98
CA PRO A 63 13.04 -16.84 -9.84
C PRO A 63 12.88 -17.77 -11.06
N PRO A 64 12.43 -19.02 -10.86
CA PRO A 64 12.29 -19.99 -11.96
C PRO A 64 11.16 -19.62 -12.95
N SER A 65 10.30 -18.67 -12.61
CA SER A 65 9.30 -18.10 -13.51
C SER A 65 8.90 -16.68 -13.08
N GLY A 66 8.44 -15.86 -14.04
CA GLY A 66 7.90 -14.52 -13.77
C GLY A 66 6.64 -14.53 -12.90
N GLU A 67 5.91 -15.65 -12.86
CA GLU A 67 4.79 -15.85 -11.93
C GLU A 67 5.27 -15.91 -10.47
N VAL A 68 6.38 -16.62 -10.22
CA VAL A 68 6.99 -16.71 -8.88
C VAL A 68 7.54 -15.36 -8.47
N GLU A 69 8.18 -14.63 -9.40
CA GLU A 69 8.63 -13.26 -9.16
C GLU A 69 7.45 -12.34 -8.74
N SER A 70 6.38 -12.33 -9.54
CA SER A 70 5.18 -11.54 -9.26
C SER A 70 4.52 -11.91 -7.92
N ALA A 71 4.52 -13.20 -7.58
CA ALA A 71 4.00 -13.68 -6.29
C ALA A 71 4.84 -13.18 -5.11
N LEU A 72 6.17 -13.20 -5.23
CA LEU A 72 7.07 -12.67 -4.21
C LEU A 72 6.92 -11.15 -4.03
N PHE A 73 6.80 -10.39 -5.12
CA PHE A 73 6.49 -8.96 -5.06
C PHE A 73 5.14 -8.68 -4.40
N SER A 74 4.11 -9.44 -4.76
CA SER A 74 2.78 -9.31 -4.17
C SER A 74 2.77 -9.62 -2.67
N LEU A 75 3.54 -10.63 -2.25
CA LEU A 75 3.72 -10.96 -0.84
C LEU A 75 4.43 -9.83 -0.09
N GLN A 76 5.50 -9.27 -0.64
CA GLN A 76 6.20 -8.12 -0.06
C GLN A 76 5.27 -6.92 0.11
N ALA A 77 4.46 -6.61 -0.92
CA ALA A 77 3.48 -5.54 -0.87
C ALA A 77 2.42 -5.79 0.22
N ALA A 78 1.90 -7.02 0.32
CA ALA A 78 0.93 -7.40 1.34
C ALA A 78 1.48 -7.27 2.76
N LEU A 79 2.72 -7.73 2.99
CA LEU A 79 3.40 -7.60 4.28
C LEU A 79 3.64 -6.12 4.63
N GLY A 80 4.12 -5.31 3.68
CA GLY A 80 4.33 -3.88 3.87
C GLY A 80 3.03 -3.15 4.23
N ALA A 81 1.95 -3.42 3.50
CA ALA A 81 0.63 -2.88 3.78
C ALA A 81 0.11 -3.31 5.16
N GLY A 82 0.31 -4.58 5.53
CA GLY A 82 -0.06 -5.13 6.84
C GLY A 82 0.65 -4.42 7.99
N VAL A 83 1.97 -4.20 7.87
CA VAL A 83 2.76 -3.47 8.88
C VAL A 83 2.27 -2.03 9.04
N LEU A 84 2.04 -1.32 7.92
CA LEU A 84 1.52 0.06 7.95
C LEU A 84 0.14 0.12 8.61
N ALA A 85 -0.78 -0.77 8.22
CA ALA A 85 -2.12 -0.85 8.78
C ALA A 85 -2.08 -1.12 10.30
N TYR A 86 -1.24 -2.05 10.73
CA TYR A 86 -1.04 -2.36 12.15
C TYR A 86 -0.53 -1.15 12.93
N TYR A 87 0.50 -0.47 12.42
CA TYR A 87 1.07 0.71 13.08
C TYR A 87 0.06 1.84 13.26
N PHE A 88 -0.67 2.19 12.19
CA PHE A 88 -1.72 3.22 12.26
C PHE A 88 -2.87 2.79 13.17
N GLY A 89 -3.26 1.51 13.14
CA GLY A 89 -4.25 0.93 14.03
C GLY A 89 -3.86 1.06 15.50
N LEU A 90 -2.63 0.68 15.84
CA LEU A 90 -2.09 0.73 17.20
C LEU A 90 -2.04 2.18 17.71
N ARG A 91 -1.49 3.12 16.93
CA ARG A 91 -1.45 4.54 17.31
C ARG A 91 -2.83 5.13 17.52
N ARG A 92 -3.77 4.81 16.63
CA ARG A 92 -5.16 5.28 16.74
C ARG A 92 -5.85 4.68 17.97
N GLY A 93 -5.57 3.42 18.31
CA GLY A 93 -6.08 2.76 19.51
C GLY A 93 -5.57 3.41 20.80
N ARG A 94 -4.25 3.66 20.88
CA ARG A 94 -3.63 4.32 22.03
C ARG A 94 -4.22 5.71 22.30
N ARG A 95 -4.35 6.54 21.27
CA ARG A 95 -4.95 7.88 21.40
C ARG A 95 -6.39 7.83 21.93
N GLN A 96 -7.20 6.91 21.41
CA GLN A 96 -8.57 6.73 21.91
C GLN A 96 -8.61 6.23 23.36
N GLY A 97 -7.63 5.42 23.78
CA GLY A 97 -7.48 4.99 25.17
C GLY A 97 -7.14 6.13 26.10
N GLU A 98 -6.19 6.99 25.71
CA GLU A 98 -5.81 8.21 26.45
C GLU A 98 -6.98 9.19 26.58
N GLU A 99 -7.72 9.43 25.48
CA GLU A 99 -8.93 10.28 25.46
C GLU A 99 -10.01 9.74 26.43
N ARG A 100 -10.23 8.42 26.46
CA ARG A 100 -11.21 7.79 27.37
C ARG A 100 -10.77 7.84 28.84
N ALA A 101 -9.48 7.63 29.12
CA ALA A 101 -8.93 7.71 30.47
C ALA A 101 -9.02 9.15 31.02
N GLY A 102 -8.73 10.15 30.19
CA GLY A 102 -8.88 11.57 30.55
C GLY A 102 -10.34 11.99 30.79
N ALA A 103 -11.29 11.46 30.00
CA ALA A 103 -12.71 11.72 30.20
C ALA A 103 -13.29 11.07 31.48
N GLY A 104 -12.77 9.90 31.87
CA GLY A 104 -13.16 9.22 33.11
C GLY A 104 -12.68 9.93 34.38
N GLY A 105 -11.49 10.52 34.36
CA GLY A 105 -10.93 11.25 35.51
C GLY A 105 -11.58 12.62 35.78
N ALA A 106 -12.27 13.21 34.79
CA ALA A 106 -12.97 14.48 34.95
C ALA A 106 -14.39 14.33 35.57
N ALA A 107 -14.89 13.10 35.71
CA ALA A 107 -16.24 12.82 36.20
C ALA A 107 -16.30 12.53 37.72
N GLU A 108 -15.17 12.46 38.42
CA GLU A 108 -15.13 12.24 39.86
C GLU A 108 -15.07 13.59 40.60
N PRO A 109 -16.16 14.08 41.21
CA PRO A 109 -16.10 15.30 42.01
C PRO A 109 -15.24 15.07 43.25
N PRO A 110 -14.50 16.08 43.75
CA PRO A 110 -13.72 15.93 44.97
C PRO A 110 -14.68 15.54 46.11
N ALA A 111 -14.43 14.36 46.69
CA ALA A 111 -15.14 13.88 47.86
C ALA A 111 -15.07 14.98 48.93
N ALA A 112 -16.24 15.53 49.29
CA ALA A 112 -16.36 16.53 50.32
C ALA A 112 -15.91 15.91 51.66
N SER A 113 -14.66 16.19 52.03
CA SER A 113 -14.17 16.04 53.39
C SER A 113 -14.59 17.28 54.18
N GLY A 114 -15.57 17.13 55.06
CA GLY A 114 -15.96 18.13 56.07
C GLY A 114 -17.02 17.47 56.94
N GLU A 115 -16.58 16.88 58.06
CA GLU A 115 -16.79 17.36 59.45
C GLU A 115 -18.11 16.87 60.06
#